data_AF-A0A1S3N5V8-F1
#
_entry.id   AF-A0A1S3N5V8-F1
#
_cell.length_a   1.000
_cell.length_b   1.000
_cell.length_c   1.000
_cell.angle_alpha   90.00
_cell.angle_beta   90.00
_cell.angle_gamma   90.00
#
_symmetry.space_group_name_H-M   'P 1'
#
loop_
_entity.id
_entity.type
_entity.pdbx_description
1 polymer ?
#
loop_
_entity_poly.entity_id
_entity_poly.type
_entity_poly.pdbx_seq_one_letter_code
_entity_poly.pdbx_strand_id
1 'polypeptide(L)'
;MTITCEEDINVTEEVYRRPLFTMPLYRYYRLPLPMEGAPLEEDFDAFVTVLRESPNLSLRRDVSRPLPALLFSCQVGVGRTNLAMILGTLVLNHLKTTQEPPQVEEAEAKPLFQVIQTLINRLPEGQQVMEEVDQAIALCSEMHNIKEAIYENKKKLEAIGDDYQIQGSTTKDYFLHRAIQSLERYFYLIVFNAYLHEQYSLGFASNFSQWLCAHPWVYRLLACMDLSELSAPPDLVTKGARVLVAHEYLSPDILSTVKEMKVANFRRVPKMPVYGMSQPTSEATGVVLTHLTDEKRKYSHVLWVNLQEELVLEGNGQVFTPREPSCLEQHIPVPATDPTQIEVLLYTIYTA
;
A
#
# COMPACT_ATOMS: atom_id res chain seq x y z
N MET A 1 -7.57 -32.02 32.59
CA MET A 1 -6.15 -32.39 32.68
C MET A 1 -5.47 -31.28 33.46
N THR A 2 -4.81 -31.59 34.57
CA THR A 2 -4.24 -30.59 35.47
C THR A 2 -2.73 -30.79 35.46
N ILE A 3 -1.96 -29.71 35.27
CA ILE A 3 -0.50 -29.74 35.35
C ILE A 3 -0.14 -29.89 36.83
N THR A 4 0.54 -30.97 37.22
CA THR A 4 0.82 -31.30 38.63
C THR A 4 2.29 -31.14 38.99
N CYS A 5 3.21 -31.18 38.02
CA CYS A 5 4.63 -30.88 38.22
C CYS A 5 5.28 -30.21 37.00
N GLU A 6 6.54 -29.76 37.15
CA GLU A 6 7.31 -29.14 36.07
C GLU A 6 7.57 -30.11 34.90
N GLU A 7 7.69 -31.41 35.18
CA GLU A 7 7.91 -32.47 34.18
C GLU A 7 6.74 -32.64 33.19
N ASP A 8 5.54 -32.17 33.56
CA ASP A 8 4.36 -32.16 32.68
C ASP A 8 4.45 -31.06 31.61
N ILE A 9 5.33 -30.06 31.80
CA ILE A 9 5.46 -28.89 30.93
C ILE A 9 6.56 -29.15 29.92
N ASN A 10 6.25 -28.97 28.63
CA ASN A 10 7.21 -29.07 27.55
C ASN A 10 7.08 -27.84 26.65
N VAL A 11 8.20 -27.30 26.18
CA VAL A 11 8.14 -26.24 25.17
C VAL A 11 7.79 -26.83 23.81
N THR A 12 7.05 -26.09 22.99
CA THR A 12 6.53 -26.60 21.70
C THR A 12 7.63 -27.06 20.75
N GLU A 13 8.82 -26.44 20.82
CA GLU A 13 9.98 -26.87 20.05
C GLU A 13 10.44 -28.30 20.40
N GLU A 14 10.49 -28.65 21.69
CA GLU A 14 10.83 -29.99 22.13
C GLU A 14 9.79 -31.00 21.67
N VAL A 15 8.50 -30.68 21.86
CA VAL A 15 7.39 -31.56 21.48
C VAL A 15 7.40 -31.83 19.99
N TYR A 16 7.51 -30.77 19.17
CA TYR A 16 7.40 -30.88 17.73
C TYR A 16 8.70 -31.33 17.06
N ARG A 17 9.86 -31.23 17.70
CA ARG A 17 11.10 -31.82 17.16
C ARG A 17 11.29 -33.31 17.48
N ARG A 18 10.54 -33.88 18.44
CA ARG A 18 10.60 -35.33 18.76
C ARG A 18 10.46 -36.26 17.54
N PRO A 19 9.57 -36.02 16.56
CA PRO A 19 9.46 -36.87 15.38
C PRO A 19 10.72 -36.91 14.51
N LEU A 20 11.69 -35.99 14.65
CA LEU A 20 12.94 -36.03 13.89
C LEU A 20 13.72 -37.34 14.06
N PHE A 21 13.59 -37.99 15.22
CA PHE A 21 14.27 -39.26 15.52
C PHE A 21 13.69 -40.44 14.72
N THR A 22 12.39 -40.40 14.38
CA THR A 22 11.71 -41.46 13.64
C THR A 22 11.42 -41.09 12.18
N MET A 23 11.44 -39.81 11.85
CA MET A 23 11.17 -39.24 10.52
C MET A 23 12.30 -38.28 10.12
N PRO A 24 13.42 -38.75 9.56
CA PRO A 24 14.59 -37.92 9.25
C PRO A 24 14.35 -36.77 8.27
N LEU A 25 13.26 -36.82 7.50
CA LEU A 25 12.84 -35.77 6.55
C LEU A 25 11.88 -34.74 7.15
N TYR A 26 11.33 -35.00 8.34
CA TYR A 26 10.50 -34.04 9.05
C TYR A 26 11.32 -32.80 9.42
N ARG A 27 10.74 -31.62 9.39
CA ARG A 27 11.37 -30.38 9.88
C ARG A 27 10.32 -29.55 10.61
N TYR A 28 10.73 -28.92 11.70
CA TYR A 28 9.89 -28.03 12.49
C TYR A 28 10.47 -26.61 12.47
N TYR A 29 9.61 -25.65 12.14
CA TYR A 29 9.92 -24.23 12.11
C TYR A 29 8.87 -23.46 12.93
N ARG A 30 9.30 -22.41 13.62
CA ARG A 30 8.42 -21.51 14.37
C ARG A 30 8.52 -20.11 13.76
N LEU A 31 7.44 -19.66 13.14
CA LEU A 31 7.30 -18.31 12.58
C LEU A 31 6.29 -17.52 13.42
N PRO A 32 6.72 -16.50 14.18
CA PRO A 32 5.88 -15.79 15.13
C PRO A 32 5.01 -14.71 14.45
N LEU A 33 4.15 -15.11 13.51
CA LEU A 33 3.28 -14.17 12.78
C LEU A 33 2.34 -13.39 13.72
N PRO A 34 2.09 -12.10 13.47
CA PRO A 34 1.22 -11.28 14.28
C PRO A 34 -0.23 -11.79 14.24
N MET A 35 -0.97 -11.55 15.33
CA MET A 35 -2.40 -11.90 15.40
C MET A 35 -3.25 -10.98 14.52
N GLU A 36 -2.87 -9.72 14.46
CA GLU A 36 -3.56 -8.61 13.80
C GLU A 36 -2.67 -7.99 12.72
N GLY A 37 -3.28 -7.43 11.67
CA GLY A 37 -2.54 -6.84 10.54
C GLY A 37 -1.83 -7.87 9.65
N ALA A 38 -1.10 -7.38 8.65
CA ALA A 38 -0.23 -8.20 7.80
C ALA A 38 1.07 -8.60 8.51
N PRO A 39 1.75 -9.69 8.08
CA PRO A 39 3.09 -10.01 8.56
C PRO A 39 4.07 -8.89 8.28
N LEU A 40 5.08 -8.76 9.14
CA LEU A 40 6.19 -7.84 8.90
C LEU A 40 7.09 -8.39 7.78
N GLU A 41 7.89 -7.53 7.16
CA GLU A 41 8.83 -7.94 6.12
C GLU A 41 9.80 -9.04 6.61
N GLU A 42 10.22 -8.95 7.87
CA GLU A 42 11.06 -9.95 8.52
C GLU A 42 10.39 -11.32 8.66
N ASP A 43 9.06 -11.36 8.78
CA ASP A 43 8.30 -12.61 8.80
C ASP A 43 8.32 -13.29 7.43
N PHE A 44 8.22 -12.51 6.35
CA PHE A 44 8.36 -13.01 4.98
C PHE A 44 9.80 -13.48 4.71
N ASP A 45 10.82 -12.76 5.17
CA ASP A 45 12.22 -13.19 5.08
C ASP A 45 12.47 -14.50 5.82
N ALA A 46 11.91 -14.65 7.02
CA ALA A 46 11.99 -15.87 7.79
C ALA A 46 11.28 -17.02 7.06
N PHE A 47 10.10 -16.78 6.48
CA PHE A 47 9.40 -17.77 5.65
C PHE A 47 10.22 -18.18 4.42
N VAL A 48 10.80 -17.23 3.68
CA VAL A 48 11.69 -17.51 2.54
C VAL A 48 12.92 -18.31 2.97
N THR A 49 13.48 -18.03 4.15
CA THR A 49 14.59 -18.81 4.71
C THR A 49 14.19 -20.27 4.91
N VAL A 50 12.98 -20.53 5.43
CA VAL A 50 12.43 -21.90 5.55
C VAL A 50 12.31 -22.58 4.17
N LEU A 51 11.89 -21.86 3.13
CA LEU A 51 11.82 -22.41 1.76
C LEU A 51 13.20 -22.82 1.25
N ARG A 52 14.21 -21.97 1.46
CA ARG A 52 15.59 -22.20 1.01
C ARG A 52 16.24 -23.41 1.69
N GLU A 53 15.88 -23.69 2.93
CA GLU A 53 16.37 -24.85 3.68
C GLU A 53 15.76 -26.18 3.20
N SER A 54 14.75 -26.14 2.32
CA SER A 54 14.08 -27.32 1.77
C SER A 54 14.46 -27.54 0.29
N PRO A 55 15.41 -28.45 -0.02
CA PRO A 55 15.85 -28.67 -1.40
C PRO A 55 14.73 -29.12 -2.35
N ASN A 56 13.70 -29.81 -1.82
CA ASN A 56 12.55 -30.27 -2.60
C ASN A 56 11.55 -29.16 -2.95
N LEU A 57 11.76 -27.93 -2.46
CA LEU A 57 11.04 -26.72 -2.85
C LEU A 57 11.88 -25.83 -3.79
N SER A 58 13.07 -26.27 -4.22
CA SER A 58 13.83 -25.57 -5.26
C SER A 58 13.31 -25.93 -6.65
N LEU A 59 13.38 -24.99 -7.61
CA LEU A 59 13.16 -25.30 -9.03
C LEU A 59 14.16 -26.31 -9.60
N ARG A 60 15.35 -26.42 -8.98
CA ARG A 60 16.38 -27.40 -9.37
C ARG A 60 16.25 -28.74 -8.63
N ARG A 61 15.08 -29.00 -8.03
CA ARG A 61 14.81 -30.24 -7.29
C ARG A 61 14.91 -31.48 -8.20
N ASP A 62 15.16 -32.61 -7.55
CA ASP A 62 14.95 -33.92 -8.16
C ASP A 62 13.43 -34.18 -8.29
N VAL A 63 12.92 -34.13 -9.53
CA VAL A 63 11.49 -34.28 -9.83
C VAL A 63 10.95 -35.66 -9.44
N SER A 64 11.83 -36.67 -9.31
CA SER A 64 11.45 -38.01 -8.82
C SER A 64 11.03 -38.02 -7.36
N ARG A 65 11.45 -37.01 -6.58
CA ARG A 65 11.08 -36.88 -5.17
C ARG A 65 9.76 -36.13 -5.03
N PRO A 66 8.84 -36.58 -4.16
CA PRO A 66 7.60 -35.86 -3.92
C PRO A 66 7.88 -34.47 -3.32
N LEU A 67 6.97 -33.53 -3.56
CA LEU A 67 6.95 -32.26 -2.85
C LEU A 67 6.72 -32.51 -1.35
N PRO A 68 7.33 -31.73 -0.44
CA PRO A 68 7.04 -31.85 0.97
C PRO A 68 5.61 -31.37 1.26
N ALA A 69 4.95 -32.01 2.23
CA ALA A 69 3.70 -31.49 2.77
C ALA A 69 3.99 -30.26 3.63
N LEU A 70 3.35 -29.13 3.32
CA LEU A 70 3.42 -27.92 4.13
C LEU A 70 2.27 -27.97 5.15
N LEU A 71 2.62 -27.97 6.44
CA LEU A 71 1.65 -28.03 7.53
C LEU A 71 1.76 -26.76 8.38
N PHE A 72 0.65 -26.05 8.51
CA PHE A 72 0.58 -24.79 9.26
C PHE A 72 -0.39 -24.91 10.43
N SER A 73 0.00 -24.42 11.59
CA SER A 73 -0.85 -24.40 12.78
C SER A 73 -0.73 -23.06 13.50
N CYS A 74 -1.81 -22.65 14.15
CA CYS A 74 -1.84 -21.51 15.06
C CYS A 74 -2.76 -21.86 16.24
N GLN A 75 -3.26 -20.87 16.96
CA GLN A 75 -4.11 -21.11 18.13
C GLN A 75 -5.45 -21.78 17.77
N VAL A 76 -6.12 -21.32 16.70
CA VAL A 76 -7.48 -21.77 16.33
C VAL A 76 -7.59 -22.30 14.90
N GLY A 77 -6.50 -22.27 14.12
CA GLY A 77 -6.52 -22.76 12.74
C GLY A 77 -7.20 -21.84 11.73
N VAL A 78 -7.50 -20.58 12.08
CA VAL A 78 -8.21 -19.61 11.22
C VAL A 78 -7.24 -18.59 10.64
N GLY A 79 -7.10 -17.37 11.20
CA GLY A 79 -6.39 -16.25 10.55
C GLY A 79 -4.94 -16.53 10.10
N ARG A 80 -4.03 -16.80 11.05
CA ARG A 80 -2.60 -17.04 10.74
C ARG A 80 -2.37 -18.32 9.94
N THR A 81 -3.12 -19.38 10.27
CA THR A 81 -3.06 -20.64 9.52
C THR A 81 -3.49 -20.44 8.08
N ASN A 82 -4.60 -19.74 7.85
CA ASN A 82 -5.11 -19.45 6.51
C ASN A 82 -4.12 -18.62 5.69
N LEU A 83 -3.55 -17.58 6.29
CA LEU A 83 -2.52 -16.78 5.63
C LEU A 83 -1.32 -17.62 5.22
N ALA A 84 -0.79 -18.46 6.13
CA ALA A 84 0.33 -19.34 5.83
C ALA A 84 -0.01 -20.40 4.77
N MET A 85 -1.24 -20.92 4.76
CA MET A 85 -1.73 -21.81 3.71
C MET A 85 -1.76 -21.14 2.34
N ILE A 86 -2.17 -19.87 2.26
CA ILE A 86 -2.14 -19.09 1.02
C ILE A 86 -0.68 -18.91 0.55
N LEU A 87 0.24 -18.51 1.45
CA LEU A 87 1.67 -18.40 1.13
C LEU A 87 2.26 -19.73 0.62
N GLY A 88 1.94 -20.84 1.29
CA GLY A 88 2.36 -22.18 0.86
C GLY A 88 1.77 -22.57 -0.50
N THR A 89 0.50 -22.25 -0.75
CA THR A 89 -0.16 -22.49 -2.04
C THR A 89 0.53 -21.73 -3.17
N LEU A 90 0.82 -20.44 -2.97
CA LEU A 90 1.55 -19.63 -3.95
C LEU A 90 2.92 -20.25 -4.26
N VAL A 91 3.70 -20.60 -3.23
CA VAL A 91 5.00 -21.27 -3.39
C VAL A 91 4.89 -22.57 -4.20
N LEU A 92 3.88 -23.39 -3.95
CA LEU A 92 3.69 -24.65 -4.67
C LEU A 92 3.20 -24.43 -6.11
N ASN A 93 2.44 -23.36 -6.39
CA ASN A 93 2.03 -23.01 -7.75
C ASN A 93 3.23 -22.61 -8.61
N HIS A 94 4.19 -21.86 -8.06
CA HIS A 94 5.45 -21.52 -8.73
C HIS A 94 6.32 -22.75 -9.08
N LEU A 95 6.12 -23.89 -8.41
CA LEU A 95 6.77 -25.17 -8.75
C LEU A 95 6.02 -25.99 -9.79
N LYS A 96 4.73 -25.72 -9.99
CA LYS A 96 3.85 -26.46 -10.89
C LYS A 96 3.68 -25.67 -12.18
N THR A 97 4.65 -25.77 -13.08
CA THR A 97 4.69 -25.06 -14.37
C THR A 97 3.59 -25.47 -15.38
N THR A 98 2.60 -26.30 -15.02
CA THR A 98 1.74 -26.96 -16.04
C THR A 98 0.37 -27.43 -15.56
N GLN A 99 -0.30 -26.75 -14.62
CA GLN A 99 -1.71 -27.05 -14.35
C GLN A 99 -2.61 -25.97 -14.93
N GLU A 100 -3.59 -26.38 -15.75
CA GLU A 100 -4.76 -25.58 -16.06
C GLU A 100 -5.35 -25.06 -14.75
N PRO A 101 -5.76 -23.78 -14.69
CA PRO A 101 -6.35 -23.22 -13.49
C PRO A 101 -7.50 -24.11 -13.03
N PRO A 102 -7.57 -24.48 -11.73
CA PRO A 102 -8.75 -25.15 -11.20
C PRO A 102 -9.98 -24.33 -11.57
N GLN A 103 -11.02 -24.96 -12.12
CA GLN A 103 -12.28 -24.29 -12.40
C GLN A 103 -12.89 -23.86 -11.06
N VAL A 104 -12.70 -22.59 -10.70
CA VAL A 104 -13.42 -21.95 -9.60
C VAL A 104 -14.64 -21.29 -10.21
N GLU A 105 -15.80 -21.48 -9.57
CA GLU A 105 -17.02 -20.78 -9.96
C GLU A 105 -16.74 -19.27 -10.02
N GLU A 106 -17.03 -18.63 -11.16
CA GLU A 106 -16.91 -17.19 -11.33
C GLU A 106 -17.81 -16.49 -10.29
N ALA A 107 -17.19 -16.07 -9.19
CA ALA A 107 -17.83 -15.19 -8.24
C ALA A 107 -18.11 -13.84 -8.90
N GLU A 108 -19.25 -13.23 -8.56
CA GLU A 108 -19.66 -11.92 -9.06
C GLU A 108 -18.51 -10.90 -8.88
N ALA A 109 -18.10 -10.25 -9.98
CA ALA A 109 -16.94 -9.37 -10.00
C ALA A 109 -17.16 -8.15 -9.09
N LYS A 110 -16.57 -8.19 -7.89
CA LYS A 110 -16.61 -7.06 -6.95
C LYS A 110 -15.64 -5.98 -7.41
N PRO A 111 -15.97 -4.69 -7.24
CA PRO A 111 -15.08 -3.60 -7.60
C PRO A 111 -13.76 -3.69 -6.81
N LEU A 112 -12.65 -3.47 -7.50
CA LEU A 112 -11.33 -3.45 -6.88
C LEU A 112 -11.11 -2.16 -6.10
N PHE A 113 -10.41 -2.27 -4.97
CA PHE A 113 -9.96 -1.11 -4.20
C PHE A 113 -8.89 -0.35 -4.99
N GLN A 114 -8.94 0.99 -4.97
CA GLN A 114 -8.04 1.83 -5.77
C GLN A 114 -6.55 1.57 -5.45
N VAL A 115 -6.20 1.29 -4.20
CA VAL A 115 -4.83 0.91 -3.82
C VAL A 115 -4.37 -0.38 -4.52
N ILE A 116 -5.26 -1.38 -4.64
CA ILE A 116 -4.97 -2.65 -5.33
C ILE A 116 -4.90 -2.43 -6.83
N GLN A 117 -5.84 -1.66 -7.39
CA GLN A 117 -5.80 -1.30 -8.82
C GLN A 117 -4.49 -0.58 -9.18
N THR A 118 -4.05 0.36 -8.33
CA THR A 118 -2.80 1.10 -8.53
C THR A 118 -1.59 0.18 -8.40
N LEU A 119 -1.62 -0.78 -7.47
CA LEU A 119 -0.58 -1.79 -7.30
C LEU A 119 -0.44 -2.64 -8.57
N ILE A 120 -1.53 -3.26 -9.04
CA ILE A 120 -1.49 -4.17 -10.21
C ILE A 120 -1.13 -3.45 -11.51
N ASN A 121 -1.51 -2.18 -11.66
CA ASN A 121 -1.15 -1.39 -12.83
C ASN A 121 0.36 -1.06 -12.89
N ARG A 122 1.07 -1.09 -11.75
CA ARG A 122 2.51 -0.81 -11.68
C ARG A 122 3.37 -2.07 -11.65
N LEU A 123 2.84 -3.20 -11.19
CA LEU A 123 3.56 -4.47 -11.17
C LEU A 123 3.70 -5.05 -12.58
N PRO A 124 4.85 -5.65 -12.93
CA PRO A 124 4.95 -6.51 -14.12
C PRO A 124 3.93 -7.64 -14.02
N GLU A 125 3.12 -7.83 -15.07
CA GLU A 125 2.07 -8.87 -15.11
C GLU A 125 1.11 -8.80 -13.90
N GLY A 126 0.90 -7.61 -13.34
CA GLY A 126 0.20 -7.43 -12.05
C GLY A 126 -1.22 -8.00 -11.99
N GLN A 127 -1.95 -8.00 -13.11
CA GLN A 127 -3.26 -8.64 -13.22
C GLN A 127 -3.17 -10.15 -12.98
N GLN A 128 -2.24 -10.83 -13.64
CA GLN A 128 -2.00 -12.26 -13.45
C GLN A 128 -1.53 -12.56 -12.03
N VAL A 129 -0.60 -11.76 -11.49
CA VAL A 129 -0.10 -11.91 -10.12
C VAL A 129 -1.26 -11.86 -9.10
N MET A 130 -2.21 -10.95 -9.31
CA MET A 130 -3.41 -10.83 -8.47
C MET A 130 -4.35 -12.03 -8.65
N GLU A 131 -4.61 -12.47 -9.88
CA GLU A 131 -5.47 -13.62 -10.18
C GLU A 131 -4.95 -14.91 -9.54
N GLU A 132 -3.63 -15.13 -9.54
CA GLU A 132 -3.00 -16.26 -8.85
C GLU A 132 -3.19 -16.19 -7.32
N VAL A 133 -3.16 -14.99 -6.75
CA VAL A 133 -3.43 -14.76 -5.32
C VAL A 133 -4.91 -15.00 -5.01
N ASP A 134 -5.81 -14.53 -5.86
CA ASP A 134 -7.25 -14.77 -5.75
C ASP A 134 -7.57 -16.25 -5.77
N GLN A 135 -6.95 -16.99 -6.70
CA GLN A 135 -7.08 -18.44 -6.79
C GLN A 135 -6.56 -19.13 -5.52
N ALA A 136 -5.41 -18.71 -5.00
CA ALA A 136 -4.86 -19.26 -3.77
C ALA A 136 -5.76 -18.98 -2.55
N ILE A 137 -6.35 -17.78 -2.47
CA ILE A 137 -7.33 -17.41 -1.44
C ILE A 137 -8.58 -18.29 -1.54
N ALA A 138 -9.12 -18.48 -2.74
CA ALA A 138 -10.30 -19.32 -2.97
C ALA A 138 -10.05 -20.79 -2.57
N LEU A 139 -8.88 -21.34 -2.88
CA LEU A 139 -8.49 -22.69 -2.48
C LEU A 139 -8.36 -22.86 -0.95
N CYS A 140 -8.13 -21.76 -0.22
CA CYS A 140 -7.97 -21.75 1.23
C CYS A 140 -9.21 -21.22 1.98
N SER A 141 -10.32 -20.90 1.30
CA SER A 141 -11.39 -20.08 1.89
C SER A 141 -12.32 -20.79 2.87
N GLU A 142 -12.18 -22.10 3.11
CA GLU A 142 -13.12 -22.92 3.90
C GLU A 142 -13.39 -22.34 5.31
N MET A 143 -12.33 -21.88 5.99
CA MET A 143 -12.44 -21.34 7.34
C MET A 143 -12.46 -19.80 7.37
N HIS A 144 -11.85 -19.16 6.36
CA HIS A 144 -11.73 -17.70 6.29
C HIS A 144 -11.35 -17.26 4.88
N ASN A 145 -12.13 -16.33 4.31
CA ASN A 145 -11.79 -15.68 3.06
C ASN A 145 -11.35 -14.23 3.32
N ILE A 146 -10.08 -13.93 3.03
CA ILE A 146 -9.50 -12.60 3.28
C ILE A 146 -10.20 -11.53 2.44
N LYS A 147 -10.54 -11.82 1.18
CA LYS A 147 -11.20 -10.85 0.30
C LYS A 147 -12.62 -10.54 0.75
N GLU A 148 -13.40 -11.57 1.07
CA GLU A 148 -14.76 -11.39 1.58
C GLU A 148 -14.77 -10.59 2.88
N ALA A 149 -13.81 -10.85 3.77
CA ALA A 149 -13.67 -10.10 5.02
C ALA A 149 -13.49 -8.58 4.78
N ILE A 150 -12.80 -8.15 3.72
CA ILE A 150 -12.68 -6.73 3.39
C ILE A 150 -14.06 -6.15 3.08
N TYR A 151 -14.79 -6.77 2.16
CA TYR A 151 -16.11 -6.28 1.71
C TYR A 151 -17.18 -6.37 2.80
N GLU A 152 -17.17 -7.42 3.63
CA GLU A 152 -18.09 -7.54 4.75
C GLU A 152 -17.88 -6.46 5.80
N ASN A 153 -16.63 -6.15 6.15
CA ASN A 153 -16.32 -5.08 7.10
C ASN A 153 -16.66 -3.71 6.50
N LYS A 154 -16.39 -3.47 5.21
CA LYS A 154 -16.81 -2.24 4.50
C LYS A 154 -18.34 -2.09 4.52
N LYS A 155 -19.09 -3.15 4.21
CA LYS A 155 -20.56 -3.13 4.24
C LYS A 155 -21.10 -2.86 5.65
N LYS A 156 -20.51 -3.46 6.69
CA LYS A 156 -20.88 -3.22 8.09
C LYS A 156 -20.57 -1.78 8.50
N LEU A 157 -19.43 -1.25 8.09
CA LEU A 157 -19.04 0.14 8.31
C LEU A 157 -20.06 1.13 7.70
N GLU A 158 -20.44 0.92 6.44
CA GLU A 158 -21.40 1.73 5.71
C GLU A 158 -22.83 1.65 6.27
N ALA A 159 -23.19 0.51 6.88
CA ALA A 159 -24.51 0.30 7.49
C ALA A 159 -24.68 1.01 8.86
N ILE A 160 -23.61 1.53 9.46
CA ILE A 160 -23.68 2.22 10.76
C ILE A 160 -24.13 3.68 10.53
N GLY A 161 -25.34 3.98 10.96
CA GLY A 161 -25.88 5.34 11.03
C GLY A 161 -25.21 6.15 12.14
N ASP A 162 -25.78 6.09 13.35
CA ASP A 162 -25.27 6.80 14.52
C ASP A 162 -24.11 6.03 15.17
N ASP A 163 -22.98 6.72 15.35
CA ASP A 163 -21.73 6.13 15.84
C ASP A 163 -21.42 6.64 17.25
N TYR A 164 -21.63 5.78 18.25
CA TYR A 164 -21.41 6.10 19.65
C TYR A 164 -20.01 5.63 20.07
N GLN A 165 -19.30 6.46 20.85
CA GLN A 165 -18.00 6.08 21.40
C GLN A 165 -18.19 5.11 22.58
N ILE A 166 -17.59 3.92 22.50
CA ILE A 166 -17.49 2.99 23.62
C ILE A 166 -16.01 2.79 23.92
N GLN A 167 -15.56 3.17 25.11
CA GLN A 167 -14.16 3.00 25.56
C GLN A 167 -13.10 3.66 24.65
N GLY A 168 -13.45 4.76 23.97
CA GLY A 168 -12.50 5.56 23.18
C GLY A 168 -12.29 5.08 21.74
N SER A 169 -12.95 4.01 21.28
CA SER A 169 -13.08 3.68 19.86
C SER A 169 -14.55 3.61 19.47
N THR A 170 -14.89 4.04 18.25
CA THR A 170 -16.25 3.90 17.77
C THR A 170 -16.50 2.53 17.14
N THR A 171 -17.78 2.20 16.88
CA THR A 171 -18.08 0.96 16.16
C THR A 171 -17.61 1.06 14.70
N LYS A 172 -17.61 2.27 14.13
CA LYS A 172 -16.99 2.53 12.82
C LYS A 172 -15.49 2.29 12.85
N ASP A 173 -14.76 2.79 13.84
CA ASP A 173 -13.31 2.58 13.96
C ASP A 173 -12.97 1.09 13.98
N TYR A 174 -13.75 0.28 14.71
CA TYR A 174 -13.58 -1.16 14.76
C TYR A 174 -13.68 -1.82 13.38
N PHE A 175 -14.75 -1.54 12.62
CA PHE A 175 -14.93 -2.15 11.30
C PHE A 175 -13.97 -1.59 10.26
N LEU A 176 -13.65 -0.30 10.33
CA LEU A 176 -12.64 0.34 9.50
C LEU A 176 -11.27 -0.34 9.70
N HIS A 177 -10.84 -0.50 10.96
CA HIS A 177 -9.57 -1.16 11.26
C HIS A 177 -9.52 -2.59 10.74
N ARG A 178 -10.61 -3.37 10.89
CA ARG A 178 -10.67 -4.75 10.37
C ARG A 178 -10.69 -4.82 8.84
N ALA A 179 -11.35 -3.86 8.17
CA ALA A 179 -11.33 -3.75 6.72
C ALA A 179 -9.90 -3.46 6.22
N ILE A 180 -9.23 -2.48 6.84
CA ILE A 180 -7.85 -2.10 6.51
C ILE A 180 -6.88 -3.27 6.76
N GLN A 181 -6.96 -3.94 7.91
CA GLN A 181 -6.10 -5.12 8.19
C GLN A 181 -6.27 -6.23 7.15
N SER A 182 -7.49 -6.45 6.66
CA SER A 182 -7.76 -7.47 5.64
C SER A 182 -7.25 -7.03 4.26
N LEU A 183 -7.38 -5.73 3.95
CA LEU A 183 -6.88 -5.12 2.72
C LEU A 183 -5.35 -5.11 2.68
N GLU A 184 -4.72 -4.82 3.81
CA GLU A 184 -3.26 -4.85 3.98
C GLU A 184 -2.71 -6.27 3.76
N ARG A 185 -3.33 -7.29 4.36
CA ARG A 185 -2.97 -8.69 4.11
C ARG A 185 -3.07 -9.05 2.64
N TYR A 186 -4.17 -8.67 1.99
CA TYR A 186 -4.36 -8.93 0.57
C TYR A 186 -3.32 -8.21 -0.30
N PHE A 187 -3.01 -6.95 0.01
CA PHE A 187 -1.95 -6.19 -0.63
C PHE A 187 -0.60 -6.90 -0.52
N TYR A 188 -0.19 -7.32 0.69
CA TYR A 188 1.09 -8.02 0.88
C TYR A 188 1.12 -9.39 0.22
N LEU A 189 -0.01 -10.09 0.09
CA LEU A 189 -0.06 -11.35 -0.67
C LEU A 189 0.25 -11.13 -2.16
N ILE A 190 -0.29 -10.06 -2.75
CA ILE A 190 0.02 -9.68 -4.14
C ILE A 190 1.49 -9.29 -4.28
N VAL A 191 2.00 -8.45 -3.38
CA VAL A 191 3.42 -8.02 -3.39
C VAL A 191 4.35 -9.21 -3.20
N PHE A 192 4.03 -10.13 -2.30
CA PHE A 192 4.80 -11.36 -2.09
C PHE A 192 4.76 -12.26 -3.32
N ASN A 193 3.61 -12.41 -3.99
CA ASN A 193 3.54 -13.20 -5.21
C ASN A 193 4.34 -12.56 -6.36
N ALA A 194 4.35 -11.23 -6.49
CA ALA A 194 5.23 -10.52 -7.42
C ALA A 194 6.71 -10.78 -7.12
N TYR A 195 7.10 -10.77 -5.84
CA TYR A 195 8.43 -11.17 -5.41
C TYR A 195 8.76 -12.62 -5.79
N LEU A 196 7.82 -13.56 -5.67
CA LEU A 196 8.03 -14.95 -6.09
C LEU A 196 8.28 -15.05 -7.61
N HIS A 197 7.49 -14.37 -8.44
CA HIS A 197 7.69 -14.34 -9.89
C HIS A 197 9.12 -13.96 -10.29
N GLU A 198 9.72 -13.00 -9.58
CA GLU A 198 11.08 -12.56 -9.84
C GLU A 198 12.13 -13.49 -9.20
N GLN A 199 12.01 -13.74 -7.88
CA GLN A 199 13.10 -14.28 -7.08
C GLN A 199 13.12 -15.81 -6.99
N TYR A 200 12.01 -16.50 -7.32
CA TYR A 200 11.96 -17.95 -7.22
C TYR A 200 12.95 -18.63 -8.19
N SER A 201 12.99 -18.17 -9.45
CA SER A 201 13.93 -18.64 -10.48
C SER A 201 15.40 -18.36 -10.14
N LEU A 202 15.64 -17.29 -9.38
CA LEU A 202 16.95 -16.84 -8.92
C LEU A 202 17.38 -17.52 -7.61
N GLY A 203 16.54 -18.38 -7.03
CA GLY A 203 16.81 -19.05 -5.76
C GLY A 203 16.85 -18.10 -4.57
N PHE A 204 16.04 -17.04 -4.60
CA PHE A 204 15.94 -16.01 -3.57
C PHE A 204 17.28 -15.30 -3.30
N ALA A 205 17.88 -14.79 -4.37
CA ALA A 205 19.17 -14.08 -4.32
C ALA A 205 19.08 -12.79 -3.48
N SER A 206 17.93 -12.11 -3.54
CA SER A 206 17.53 -11.08 -2.58
C SER A 206 16.42 -11.63 -1.70
N ASN A 207 16.40 -11.27 -0.41
CA ASN A 207 15.26 -11.58 0.45
C ASN A 207 14.09 -10.60 0.19
N PHE A 208 12.95 -10.84 0.82
CA PHE A 208 11.73 -10.06 0.57
C PHE A 208 11.91 -8.60 1.00
N SER A 209 12.48 -8.35 2.19
CA SER A 209 12.70 -6.99 2.67
C SER A 209 13.62 -6.18 1.75
N GLN A 210 14.73 -6.77 1.29
CA GLN A 210 15.66 -6.12 0.35
C GLN A 210 15.01 -5.84 -1.01
N TRP A 211 14.22 -6.79 -1.51
CA TRP A 211 13.49 -6.61 -2.76
C TRP A 211 12.44 -5.50 -2.62
N LEU A 212 11.69 -5.45 -1.51
CA LEU A 212 10.69 -4.42 -1.27
C LEU A 212 11.34 -3.03 -1.11
N CYS A 213 12.50 -2.95 -0.46
CA CYS A 213 13.33 -1.74 -0.40
C CYS A 213 13.72 -1.20 -1.79
N ALA A 214 13.94 -2.09 -2.77
CA ALA A 214 14.20 -1.68 -4.15
C ALA A 214 12.95 -1.20 -4.90
N HIS A 215 11.75 -1.37 -4.31
CA HIS A 215 10.46 -0.94 -4.84
C HIS A 215 9.80 0.11 -3.93
N PRO A 216 10.43 1.28 -3.68
CA PRO A 216 9.98 2.23 -2.65
C PRO A 216 8.62 2.87 -2.91
N TRP A 217 8.09 2.75 -4.14
CA TRP A 217 6.74 3.18 -4.46
C TRP A 217 5.67 2.31 -3.80
N VAL A 218 5.98 1.06 -3.45
CA VAL A 218 5.06 0.14 -2.74
C VAL A 218 4.79 0.67 -1.33
N TYR A 219 5.81 1.15 -0.62
CA TYR A 219 5.65 1.80 0.69
C TYR A 219 4.76 3.03 0.64
N ARG A 220 4.89 3.85 -0.42
CA ARG A 220 4.01 5.01 -0.60
C ARG A 220 2.56 4.61 -0.81
N LEU A 221 2.29 3.54 -1.55
CA LEU A 221 0.92 3.04 -1.72
C LEU A 221 0.34 2.49 -0.41
N LEU A 222 1.13 1.73 0.36
CA LEU A 222 0.74 1.24 1.68
C LEU A 222 0.39 2.39 2.64
N ALA A 223 1.22 3.43 2.68
CA ALA A 223 1.00 4.61 3.51
C ALA A 223 -0.25 5.43 3.11
N CYS A 224 -0.79 5.20 1.91
CA CYS A 224 -1.99 5.86 1.40
C CYS A 224 -3.18 4.88 1.27
N MET A 225 -3.14 3.71 1.93
CA MET A 225 -4.18 2.68 1.79
C MET A 225 -5.55 3.14 2.29
N ASP A 226 -5.57 3.87 3.40
CA ASP A 226 -6.73 4.55 4.00
C ASP A 226 -7.14 5.81 3.22
N LEU A 227 -6.20 6.42 2.50
CA LEU A 227 -6.38 7.60 1.65
C LEU A 227 -6.82 7.25 0.22
N SER A 228 -6.90 5.97 -0.13
CA SER A 228 -7.00 5.55 -1.53
C SER A 228 -8.36 5.78 -2.20
N GLU A 229 -9.42 6.15 -1.48
CA GLU A 229 -10.68 6.62 -2.10
C GLU A 229 -10.65 8.14 -2.42
N LEU A 230 -9.53 8.81 -2.14
CA LEU A 230 -9.34 10.25 -2.36
C LEU A 230 -8.87 10.60 -3.78
N SER A 231 -9.36 9.92 -4.82
CA SER A 231 -9.25 10.51 -6.15
C SER A 231 -9.97 11.86 -6.16
N ALA A 232 -9.44 12.86 -6.89
CA ALA A 232 -10.09 14.15 -7.09
C ALA A 232 -10.41 14.36 -8.58
N PRO A 233 -11.18 13.47 -9.22
CA PRO A 233 -11.66 13.75 -10.56
C PRO A 233 -12.55 15.01 -10.50
N PRO A 234 -12.57 15.82 -11.58
CA PRO A 234 -13.25 17.12 -11.61
C PRO A 234 -14.72 17.05 -11.16
N ASP A 235 -15.37 15.92 -11.39
CA ASP A 235 -16.76 15.70 -11.02
C ASP A 235 -16.99 15.63 -9.51
N LEU A 236 -16.00 15.27 -8.69
CA LEU A 236 -16.15 15.31 -7.24
C LEU A 236 -16.13 16.73 -6.68
N VAL A 237 -15.42 17.65 -7.35
CA VAL A 237 -15.48 19.09 -7.01
C VAL A 237 -16.84 19.66 -7.43
N THR A 238 -17.31 19.37 -8.67
CA THR A 238 -18.60 19.89 -9.15
C THR A 238 -19.82 19.28 -8.45
N LYS A 239 -19.73 18.03 -7.96
CA LYS A 239 -20.77 17.38 -7.14
C LYS A 239 -20.72 17.76 -5.66
N GLY A 240 -19.76 18.59 -5.24
CA GLY A 240 -19.63 19.06 -3.85
C GLY A 240 -19.11 18.01 -2.86
N ALA A 241 -18.60 16.87 -3.34
CA ALA A 241 -17.92 15.87 -2.51
C ALA A 241 -16.51 16.34 -2.09
N ARG A 242 -15.95 17.32 -2.80
CA ARG A 242 -14.70 18.02 -2.48
C ARG A 242 -14.94 19.52 -2.47
N VAL A 243 -14.16 20.23 -1.68
CA VAL A 243 -14.18 21.70 -1.64
C VAL A 243 -12.85 22.25 -2.12
N LEU A 244 -12.88 23.38 -2.84
CA LEU A 244 -11.69 24.12 -3.21
C LEU A 244 -11.34 25.08 -2.07
N VAL A 245 -10.15 24.90 -1.49
CA VAL A 245 -9.66 25.78 -0.43
C VAL A 245 -8.64 26.74 -1.03
N ALA A 246 -8.86 28.04 -0.82
CA ALA A 246 -7.96 29.07 -1.33
C ALA A 246 -6.62 29.04 -0.58
N HIS A 247 -5.52 29.21 -1.31
CA HIS A 247 -4.17 29.25 -0.72
C HIS A 247 -3.97 30.38 0.28
N GLU A 248 -4.71 31.49 0.18
CA GLU A 248 -4.66 32.58 1.17
C GLU A 248 -5.02 32.10 2.59
N TYR A 249 -5.86 31.07 2.70
CA TYR A 249 -6.20 30.43 3.96
C TYR A 249 -5.06 29.53 4.47
N LEU A 250 -4.43 28.78 3.57
CA LEU A 250 -3.43 27.75 3.90
C LEU A 250 -2.00 28.30 4.04
N SER A 251 -1.68 29.42 3.40
CA SER A 251 -0.33 29.95 3.24
C SER A 251 -0.25 31.40 3.74
N PRO A 252 -0.11 31.62 5.06
CA PRO A 252 -0.01 32.97 5.60
C PRO A 252 1.26 33.69 5.11
N ASP A 253 1.14 34.98 4.82
CA ASP A 253 2.26 35.83 4.40
C ASP A 253 3.07 36.34 5.60
N ILE A 254 3.91 35.45 6.14
CA ILE A 254 4.75 35.72 7.31
C ILE A 254 5.74 36.86 7.02
N LEU A 255 6.24 36.96 5.77
CA LEU A 255 7.21 37.98 5.38
C LEU A 255 6.59 39.28 4.88
N SER A 256 5.26 39.39 4.83
CA SER A 256 4.53 40.59 4.36
C SER A 256 4.91 41.02 2.93
N THR A 257 5.24 40.06 2.08
CA THR A 257 5.73 40.29 0.71
C THR A 257 4.63 40.42 -0.34
N VAL A 258 3.37 40.07 -0.02
CA VAL A 258 2.23 40.15 -0.95
C VAL A 258 2.05 41.57 -1.50
N LYS A 259 2.30 42.61 -0.69
CA LYS A 259 2.12 44.00 -1.15
C LYS A 259 3.08 44.40 -2.27
N GLU A 260 4.32 43.93 -2.20
CA GLU A 260 5.37 44.28 -3.17
C GLU A 260 5.41 43.28 -4.33
N MET A 261 5.37 41.99 -4.01
CA MET A 261 5.63 40.91 -4.95
C MET A 261 4.36 40.19 -5.42
N LYS A 262 3.18 40.55 -4.88
CA LYS A 262 1.88 39.89 -5.14
C LYS A 262 1.84 38.40 -4.76
N VAL A 263 2.88 37.90 -4.10
CA VAL A 263 3.00 36.52 -3.61
C VAL A 263 3.53 36.52 -2.19
N ALA A 264 3.09 35.55 -1.39
CA ALA A 264 3.50 35.42 -0.01
C ALA A 264 4.92 34.83 0.12
N ASN A 265 5.58 35.19 1.22
CA ASN A 265 6.87 34.63 1.62
C ASN A 265 8.00 34.70 0.57
N PHE A 266 7.96 35.68 -0.35
CA PHE A 266 9.00 35.89 -1.36
C PHE A 266 10.32 36.29 -0.72
N ARG A 267 11.38 35.51 -0.94
CA ARG A 267 12.69 35.73 -0.34
C ARG A 267 13.81 35.21 -1.20
N ARG A 268 15.01 35.71 -0.92
CA ARG A 268 16.25 35.34 -1.61
C ARG A 268 17.30 34.87 -0.61
N VAL A 269 18.03 33.82 -0.95
CA VAL A 269 19.24 33.44 -0.22
C VAL A 269 20.30 34.55 -0.37
N PRO A 270 20.90 35.06 0.71
CA PRO A 270 21.87 36.14 0.64
C PRO A 270 22.99 35.86 -0.36
N LYS A 271 23.24 36.80 -1.27
CA LYS A 271 24.29 36.75 -2.31
C LYS A 271 24.18 35.59 -3.32
N MET A 272 23.11 34.80 -3.30
CA MET A 272 22.91 33.68 -4.24
C MET A 272 21.67 33.92 -5.12
N PRO A 273 21.64 33.48 -6.38
CA PRO A 273 20.48 33.59 -7.26
C PRO A 273 19.42 32.52 -6.95
N VAL A 274 19.16 32.28 -5.67
CA VAL A 274 18.21 31.26 -5.18
C VAL A 274 17.08 31.97 -4.46
N TYR A 275 15.86 31.75 -4.93
CA TYR A 275 14.64 32.41 -4.47
C TYR A 275 13.62 31.37 -4.02
N GLY A 276 12.74 31.77 -3.11
CA GLY A 276 11.61 30.95 -2.67
C GLY A 276 10.41 31.83 -2.35
N MET A 277 9.21 31.29 -2.54
CA MET A 277 7.93 31.97 -2.34
C MET A 277 6.82 30.94 -2.15
N SER A 278 5.61 31.38 -1.80
CA SER A 278 4.41 30.54 -1.91
C SER A 278 4.02 30.33 -3.38
N GLN A 279 3.06 29.43 -3.62
CA GLN A 279 2.45 29.28 -4.94
C GLN A 279 1.88 30.63 -5.43
N PRO A 280 2.28 31.13 -6.62
CA PRO A 280 1.81 32.39 -7.14
C PRO A 280 0.57 32.24 -8.03
N THR A 281 -0.17 33.33 -8.18
CA THR A 281 -1.17 33.51 -9.24
C THR A 281 -0.49 33.89 -10.56
N SER A 282 -1.26 33.93 -11.65
CA SER A 282 -0.79 34.46 -12.94
C SER A 282 -0.28 35.90 -12.84
N GLU A 283 -0.98 36.79 -12.11
CA GLU A 283 -0.52 38.17 -11.86
C GLU A 283 0.83 38.19 -11.15
N ALA A 284 0.94 37.43 -10.06
CA ALA A 284 2.15 37.40 -9.25
C ALA A 284 3.34 36.82 -10.01
N THR A 285 3.10 35.86 -10.90
CA THR A 285 4.13 35.32 -11.80
C THR A 285 4.74 36.41 -12.66
N GLY A 286 3.92 37.30 -13.23
CA GLY A 286 4.41 38.46 -14.00
C GLY A 286 5.27 39.42 -13.19
N VAL A 287 4.85 39.71 -11.95
CA VAL A 287 5.60 40.59 -11.03
C VAL A 287 6.95 39.98 -10.64
N VAL A 288 6.96 38.68 -10.31
CA VAL A 288 8.19 37.96 -9.95
C VAL A 288 9.17 37.91 -11.11
N LEU A 289 8.72 37.58 -12.32
CA LEU A 289 9.60 37.53 -13.49
C LEU A 289 10.16 38.92 -13.84
N THR A 290 9.35 39.97 -13.73
CA THR A 290 9.80 41.36 -13.91
C THR A 290 10.87 41.73 -12.88
N HIS A 291 10.67 41.36 -11.61
CA HIS A 291 11.66 41.59 -10.55
C HIS A 291 12.98 40.86 -10.82
N LEU A 292 12.94 39.63 -11.32
CA LEU A 292 14.15 38.84 -11.57
C LEU A 292 14.92 39.33 -12.81
N THR A 293 14.23 39.87 -13.80
CA THR A 293 14.80 40.30 -15.09
C THR A 293 15.16 41.79 -15.13
N ASP A 294 14.92 42.53 -14.05
CA ASP A 294 15.15 43.97 -14.01
C ASP A 294 16.64 44.37 -14.19
N GLU A 295 16.88 45.67 -14.33
CA GLU A 295 18.23 46.21 -14.53
C GLU A 295 19.18 45.97 -13.35
N LYS A 296 18.67 45.63 -12.16
CA LYS A 296 19.47 45.41 -10.96
C LYS A 296 19.90 43.95 -10.82
N ARG A 297 19.03 42.99 -11.13
CA ARG A 297 19.24 41.55 -10.99
C ARG A 297 19.75 40.93 -12.30
N LYS A 298 19.27 41.40 -13.45
CA LYS A 298 19.71 41.05 -14.81
C LYS A 298 19.75 39.55 -15.11
N TYR A 299 18.86 38.75 -14.52
CA TYR A 299 18.80 37.32 -14.87
C TYR A 299 18.14 37.18 -16.25
N SER A 300 18.89 36.69 -17.23
CA SER A 300 18.38 36.38 -18.58
C SER A 300 17.83 34.96 -18.72
N HIS A 301 18.05 34.11 -17.71
CA HIS A 301 17.58 32.74 -17.66
C HIS A 301 17.04 32.45 -16.26
N VAL A 302 15.80 32.00 -16.18
CA VAL A 302 15.10 31.67 -14.94
C VAL A 302 14.66 30.21 -15.01
N LEU A 303 15.16 29.40 -14.07
CA LEU A 303 14.68 28.04 -13.86
C LEU A 303 13.63 28.07 -12.76
N TRP A 304 12.40 27.72 -13.12
CA TRP A 304 11.29 27.62 -12.18
C TRP A 304 11.01 26.14 -11.88
N VAL A 305 11.08 25.76 -10.61
CA VAL A 305 10.79 24.39 -10.16
C VAL A 305 9.64 24.47 -9.18
N ASN A 306 8.49 23.90 -9.55
CA ASN A 306 7.39 23.71 -8.61
C ASN A 306 7.69 22.46 -7.76
N LEU A 307 7.54 22.57 -6.44
CA LEU A 307 7.86 21.53 -5.46
C LEU A 307 6.60 20.83 -4.91
N GLN A 308 5.44 21.18 -5.45
CA GLN A 308 4.15 20.75 -4.94
C GLN A 308 3.79 19.35 -5.46
N GLU A 309 3.42 18.45 -4.55
CA GLU A 309 3.00 17.08 -4.90
C GLU A 309 1.48 16.99 -5.15
N GLU A 310 0.74 17.95 -4.61
CA GLU A 310 -0.71 18.02 -4.71
C GLU A 310 -1.20 18.83 -5.91
N LEU A 311 -2.46 18.57 -6.29
CA LEU A 311 -3.14 19.24 -7.39
C LEU A 311 -3.43 20.71 -7.04
N VAL A 312 -2.93 21.65 -7.86
CA VAL A 312 -3.18 23.08 -7.70
C VAL A 312 -3.86 23.68 -8.90
N LEU A 313 -4.93 24.42 -8.63
CA LEU A 313 -5.79 25.02 -9.63
C LEU A 313 -5.76 26.54 -9.49
N GLU A 314 -5.67 27.27 -10.60
CA GLU A 314 -5.95 28.70 -10.61
C GLU A 314 -7.36 28.93 -11.19
N GLY A 315 -8.20 29.66 -10.47
CA GLY A 315 -9.55 30.03 -10.89
C GLY A 315 -9.88 31.45 -10.44
N ASN A 316 -10.43 32.28 -11.33
CA ASN A 316 -10.79 33.67 -11.02
C ASN A 316 -9.65 34.49 -10.35
N GLY A 317 -8.39 34.24 -10.73
CA GLY A 317 -7.22 34.93 -10.19
C GLY A 317 -6.82 34.50 -8.77
N GLN A 318 -7.38 33.40 -8.26
CA GLN A 318 -7.01 32.80 -6.98
C GLN A 318 -6.47 31.38 -7.18
N VAL A 319 -5.58 30.97 -6.29
CA VAL A 319 -5.01 29.62 -6.28
C VAL A 319 -5.77 28.77 -5.28
N PHE A 320 -6.16 27.56 -5.70
CA PHE A 320 -6.94 26.60 -4.94
C PHE A 320 -6.27 25.23 -4.90
N THR A 321 -6.57 24.51 -3.83
CA THR A 321 -6.23 23.09 -3.69
C THR A 321 -7.49 22.35 -3.24
N PRO A 322 -7.83 21.19 -3.84
CA PRO A 322 -8.95 20.38 -3.37
C PRO A 322 -8.71 19.81 -1.97
N ARG A 323 -9.77 19.78 -1.16
CA ARG A 323 -9.78 19.25 0.22
C ARG A 323 -11.04 18.46 0.52
N GLU A 324 -10.95 17.64 1.55
CA GLU A 324 -12.11 16.99 2.16
C GLU A 324 -12.93 18.02 2.96
N PRO A 325 -14.26 18.09 2.84
CA PRO A 325 -15.07 19.04 3.60
C PRO A 325 -14.90 18.92 5.12
N SER A 326 -14.62 17.72 5.61
CA SER A 326 -14.40 17.43 7.03
C SER A 326 -12.96 17.71 7.51
N CYS A 327 -11.99 17.91 6.59
CA CYS A 327 -10.58 18.10 6.92
C CYS A 327 -9.90 19.03 5.89
N LEU A 328 -9.97 20.34 6.14
CA LEU A 328 -9.46 21.36 5.22
C LEU A 328 -7.93 21.53 5.26
N GLU A 329 -7.30 21.14 6.36
CA GLU A 329 -5.86 21.32 6.59
C GLU A 329 -5.00 20.21 5.96
N GLN A 330 -5.59 19.04 5.69
CA GLN A 330 -4.86 17.90 5.15
C GLN A 330 -4.97 17.87 3.63
N HIS A 331 -3.84 17.72 2.94
CA HIS A 331 -3.85 17.55 1.49
C HIS A 331 -4.49 16.21 1.10
N ILE A 332 -5.13 16.20 -0.06
CA ILE A 332 -5.57 14.97 -0.70
C ILE A 332 -4.39 14.43 -1.52
N PRO A 333 -3.78 13.30 -1.16
CA PRO A 333 -2.74 12.71 -1.97
C PRO A 333 -3.37 12.19 -3.26
N VAL A 334 -2.84 12.62 -4.40
CA VAL A 334 -3.20 12.05 -5.68
C VAL A 334 -2.28 10.86 -5.89
N PRO A 335 -2.79 9.60 -5.98
CA PRO A 335 -1.95 8.44 -6.25
C PRO A 335 -1.47 8.46 -7.70
N ALA A 336 -0.48 9.31 -8.00
CA ALA A 336 0.15 9.39 -9.30
C ALA A 336 1.30 8.38 -9.39
N THR A 337 1.36 7.66 -10.50
CA THR A 337 2.44 6.71 -10.81
C THR A 337 3.67 7.39 -11.40
N ASP A 338 3.45 8.54 -12.01
CA ASP A 338 4.44 9.42 -12.65
C ASP A 338 3.96 10.87 -12.47
N PRO A 339 4.83 11.86 -12.15
CA PRO A 339 4.44 13.27 -12.06
C PRO A 339 3.63 13.78 -13.25
N THR A 340 3.83 13.22 -14.45
CA THR A 340 3.03 13.60 -15.64
C THR A 340 1.54 13.30 -15.51
N GLN A 341 1.13 12.35 -14.65
CA GLN A 341 -0.29 12.03 -14.42
C GLN A 341 -1.00 13.13 -13.64
N ILE A 342 -0.29 13.85 -12.77
CA ILE A 342 -0.82 15.02 -12.07
C ILE A 342 -1.14 16.12 -13.10
N GLU A 343 -0.25 16.31 -14.08
CA GLU A 343 -0.45 17.26 -15.18
C GLU A 343 -1.64 16.89 -16.08
N VAL A 344 -1.87 15.59 -16.34
CA VAL A 344 -3.04 15.11 -17.09
C VAL A 344 -4.35 15.35 -16.32
N LEU A 345 -4.33 15.16 -15.00
CA LEU A 345 -5.47 15.49 -14.13
C LEU A 345 -5.80 16.99 -14.16
N LEU A 346 -4.78 17.86 -14.10
CA LEU A 346 -4.94 19.31 -14.27
C LEU A 346 -5.63 19.65 -15.60
N TYR A 347 -5.17 19.04 -16.69
CA TYR A 347 -5.74 19.27 -18.02
C TYR A 347 -7.22 18.82 -18.11
N THR A 348 -7.54 17.67 -17.53
CA THR A 348 -8.92 17.13 -17.54
C THR A 348 -9.89 18.04 -16.79
N ILE A 349 -9.47 18.60 -15.65
CA ILE A 349 -10.27 19.55 -14.86
C ILE A 349 -10.51 20.86 -15.61
N TYR A 350 -9.53 21.31 -16.41
CA TYR A 350 -9.68 22.53 -17.20
C TYR A 350 -10.65 22.38 -18.39
N THR A 351 -10.79 21.17 -18.92
CA THR A 351 -11.63 20.89 -20.12
C THR A 351 -13.05 20.39 -19.82
N ALA A 352 -13.38 20.13 -18.55
CA ALA A 352 -14.70 19.72 -18.08
C ALA A 352 -15.53 20.95 -17.67
#